data_AF-A0A7V5HJX6-F1
#
_entry.id   AF-A0A7V5HJX6-F1
#
_cell.length_a   1.000
_cell.length_b   1.000
_cell.length_c   1.000
_cell.angle_alpha   90.00
_cell.angle_beta   90.00
_cell.angle_gamma   90.00
#
_symmetry.space_group_name_H-M   'P 1'
#
loop_
_entity.id
_entity.type
_entity.pdbx_description
1 polymer ?
#
loop_
_entity_poly.entity_id
_entity_poly.type
_entity_poly.pdbx_seq_one_letter_code
_entity_poly.pdbx_strand_id
1 'polypeptide(L)' 'MRIAVLPGDGIGQEVMNECLKVLNLIEKKYNLEIRIEYGEIGGVAIDKYGTPLPEETINICLKAEAVL' A
#
# COMPACT_ATOMS: atom_id res chain seq x y z
N MET A 1 -9.40 9.71 -4.42
CA MET A 1 -9.40 8.54 -3.53
C MET A 1 -7.99 8.27 -3.05
N ARG A 2 -7.70 8.27 -1.74
CA ARG A 2 -6.39 7.94 -1.17
C ARG A 2 -6.37 6.49 -0.67
N ILE A 3 -5.40 5.70 -1.14
CA ILE A 3 -5.22 4.30 -0.75
C ILE A 3 -3.82 4.13 -0.15
N ALA A 4 -3.76 3.60 1.07
CA ALA A 4 -2.52 3.13 1.66
C ALA A 4 -2.21 1.74 1.11
N VAL A 5 -1.07 1.56 0.45
CA VAL A 5 -0.66 0.27 -0.12
C VAL A 5 0.44 -0.33 0.75
N LEU A 6 0.17 -1.50 1.33
CA LEU A 6 1.05 -2.20 2.26
C LEU A 6 1.42 -3.59 1.70
N PRO A 7 2.44 -3.69 0.82
CA PRO A 7 2.74 -4.93 0.09
C PRO A 7 3.22 -6.10 0.97
N GLY A 8 3.72 -5.80 2.18
CA GLY A 8 4.22 -6.80 3.13
C GLY A 8 5.41 -7.61 2.61
N ASP A 9 5.40 -8.91 2.92
CA ASP A 9 6.53 -9.81 2.75
C ASP A 9 6.31 -10.86 1.64
N GLY A 10 7.43 -11.38 1.11
CA GLY A 10 7.43 -12.48 0.15
C GLY A 10 6.54 -12.19 -1.06
N ILE A 11 5.61 -13.10 -1.35
CA ILE A 11 4.71 -13.00 -2.52
C ILE A 11 3.77 -11.78 -2.46
N GLY A 12 3.58 -11.16 -1.29
CA GLY A 12 2.74 -9.98 -1.14
C GLY A 12 3.15 -8.85 -2.08
N GLN A 13 4.46 -8.64 -2.26
CA GLN A 13 5.00 -7.64 -3.18
C GLN A 13 4.69 -7.98 -4.65
N GLU A 14 4.81 -9.25 -5.03
CA GLU A 14 4.57 -9.72 -6.39
C GLU A 14 3.10 -9.57 -6.77
N VAL A 15 2.19 -10.02 -5.91
CA VAL A 15 0.74 -9.92 -6.18
C VAL A 15 0.24 -8.48 -6.10
N MET A 16 0.82 -7.65 -5.22
CA MET A 16 0.47 -6.24 -5.13
C MET A 16 0.81 -5.50 -6.43
N ASN A 17 1.97 -5.79 -7.05
CA ASN A 17 2.34 -5.21 -8.33
C ASN A 17 1.29 -5.49 -9.43
N GLU A 18 0.72 -6.70 -9.47
CA GLU A 18 -0.35 -7.02 -10.42
C GLU A 18 -1.67 -6.34 -10.06
N CYS A 19 -2.00 -6.24 -8.77
CA CYS A 19 -3.17 -5.49 -8.29
C CYS A 19 -3.12 -4.03 -8.75
N LEU A 20 -1.96 -3.39 -8.62
CA LEU A 20 -1.75 -2.00 -9.03
C LEU A 20 -1.90 -1.79 -10.55
N LYS A 21 -1.58 -2.79 -11.39
CA LYS A 21 -1.87 -2.73 -12.82
C LYS A 21 -3.37 -2.71 -13.10
N VAL A 22 -4.14 -3.55 -12.42
CA VAL A 22 -5.61 -3.55 -12.53
C VAL A 22 -6.18 -2.24 -12.02
N LEU A 23 -5.69 -1.72 -10.91
CA LEU A 23 -6.12 -0.46 -10.33
C LEU A 23 -5.90 0.72 -11.29
N ASN A 24 -4.75 0.78 -11.96
CA ASN A 24 -4.44 1.78 -12.99
C ASN A 24 -5.39 1.68 -14.20
N LEU A 25 -5.78 0.47 -14.62
CA LEU A 25 -6.78 0.29 -15.67
C LEU A 25 -8.15 0.81 -15.26
N ILE A 26 -8.56 0.57 -14.00
CA ILE A 26 -9.81 1.08 -13.43
C ILE A 26 -9.78 2.60 -13.34
N GLU A 27 -8.68 3.16 -12.84
CA GLU A 27 -8.46 4.61 -12.74
C GLU A 27 -8.70 5.30 -14.08
N LYS A 28 -8.05 4.81 -15.14
CA LYS A 28 -8.21 5.33 -16.51
C LYS A 28 -9.61 5.12 -17.07
N LYS A 29 -10.19 3.93 -16.89
CA LYS A 29 -11.49 3.57 -17.46
C LYS A 29 -12.62 4.44 -16.92
N TYR A 30 -12.57 4.77 -15.64
CA TYR A 30 -13.62 5.53 -14.95
C TYR A 30 -13.22 6.98 -14.65
N ASN A 31 -12.06 7.43 -15.14
CA ASN A 31 -11.51 8.76 -14.89
C ASN A 31 -11.52 9.13 -13.39
N LEU A 32 -11.06 8.18 -12.57
CA LEU A 32 -10.91 8.37 -11.14
C LEU A 32 -9.56 9.04 -10.87
N GLU A 33 -9.45 9.76 -9.75
CA GLU A 33 -8.17 10.23 -9.23
C GLU A 33 -7.79 9.35 -8.03
N ILE A 34 -6.90 8.38 -8.24
CA ILE A 34 -6.43 7.47 -7.20
C ILE A 34 -5.01 7.89 -6.78
N ARG A 35 -4.85 8.23 -5.51
CA ARG A 35 -3.57 8.59 -4.91
C ARG A 35 -3.12 7.43 -4.04
N ILE A 36 -1.95 6.88 -4.35
CA ILE A 36 -1.36 5.75 -3.64
C ILE A 36 -0.23 6.28 -2.75
N GLU A 37 -0.27 5.91 -1.48
CA GLU A 37 0.84 6.10 -0.53
C GLU A 37 1.29 4.72 -0.04
N TYR A 38 2.59 4.43 -0.15
CA TYR A 38 3.14 3.14 0.25
C TYR A 38 3.60 3.16 1.70
N GLY A 39 3.26 2.12 2.45
CA GLY A 39 3.77 1.89 3.81
C GLY A 39 4.38 0.50 3.94
N GLU A 40 5.35 0.37 4.85
CA GLU A 40 5.97 -0.92 5.15
C GLU A 40 5.30 -1.58 6.35
N ILE A 41 5.09 -2.90 6.26
CA ILE A 41 4.44 -3.69 7.30
C ILE A 41 5.05 -5.09 7.35
N GLY A 42 4.99 -5.76 8.49
CA GLY A 42 5.41 -7.15 8.63
C GLY A 42 6.92 -7.31 8.78
N GLY A 43 7.48 -8.39 8.25
CA GLY A 43 8.88 -8.77 8.35
C GLY A 43 9.83 -7.71 7.79
N VAL A 44 9.52 -7.16 6.62
CA VAL A 44 10.31 -6.09 5.99
C VAL A 44 10.38 -4.84 6.88
N ALA A 45 9.30 -4.56 7.62
CA ALA A 45 9.28 -3.46 8.57
C ALA A 45 10.06 -3.79 9.85
N ILE A 46 10.02 -5.03 10.33
CA ILE A 46 10.87 -5.49 11.44
C ILE A 46 12.34 -5.29 11.07
N ASP A 47 12.73 -5.76 9.88
CA ASP A 47 14.13 -5.73 9.42
C ASP A 47 14.67 -4.30 9.34
N LYS A 48 13.83 -3.32 8.98
CA LYS A 48 14.23 -1.92 8.77
C LYS A 48 14.02 -1.02 9.98
N TYR A 49 12.92 -1.20 10.71
CA TYR A 49 12.50 -0.29 11.78
C TYR A 49 12.46 -0.95 13.16
N GLY A 50 12.75 -2.24 13.27
CA GLY A 50 12.68 -2.99 14.52
C GLY A 50 11.26 -3.24 15.03
N THR A 51 10.23 -2.93 14.22
CA THR A 51 8.81 -3.12 14.56
C THR A 51 8.04 -3.58 13.32
N PRO A 52 7.06 -4.49 13.46
CA PRO A 52 6.25 -4.93 12.32
C PRO A 52 5.28 -3.85 11.81
N LEU A 53 5.08 -2.77 12.56
CA LEU A 53 4.18 -1.69 12.20
C LEU A 53 4.78 -0.35 12.62
N PRO A 54 5.54 0.31 11.74
CA PRO A 54 6.11 1.64 12.00
C PRO A 54 5.02 2.70 12.18
N GLU A 55 5.28 3.71 13.01
CA GLU A 55 4.35 4.83 13.23
C GLU A 55 4.05 5.60 11.94
N GLU A 56 5.03 5.68 11.03
CA GLU A 56 4.83 6.26 9.68
C GLU A 56 3.78 5.49 8.88
N THR A 57 3.81 4.16 8.88
CA THR A 57 2.81 3.31 8.21
C THR A 57 1.42 3.52 8.81
N ILE A 58 1.31 3.65 10.14
CA ILE A 58 0.04 3.99 10.82
C ILE A 58 -0.47 5.35 10.34
N ASN A 59 0.40 6.35 10.27
CA ASN A 59 0.04 7.70 9.82
C ASN A 59 -0.42 7.74 8.36
N ILE A 60 0.15 6.91 7.50
CA ILE A 60 -0.31 6.73 6.11
C ILE A 60 -1.72 6.14 6.11
N CYS A 61 -1.95 5.05 6.86
CA CYS A 61 -3.25 4.39 6.95
C CYS A 61 -4.35 5.33 7.48
N LEU A 62 -4.05 6.14 8.50
CA LEU A 62 -5.00 7.09 9.09
C LEU A 62 -5.41 8.23 8.13
N LYS A 63 -4.59 8.55 7.13
CA LYS A 63 -4.88 9.57 6.11
C LYS A 63 -5.58 9.00 4.86
N ALA A 64 -5.54 7.68 4.71
CA ALA A 64 -6.14 6.96 3.60
C ALA A 64 -7.63 6.70 3.81
N GLU A 65 -8.36 6.53 2.71
CA GLU A 65 -9.77 6.13 2.72
C GLU A 65 -9.92 4.60 2.70
N ALA A 66 -8.87 3.89 2.29
CA ALA A 66 -8.77 2.43 2.32
C ALA A 66 -7.30 1.99 2.49
N VAL A 67 -7.11 0.78 3.02
CA VAL A 67 -5.82 0.08 3.08
C VAL A 67 -5.89 -1.10 2.13
N LEU A 68 -4.86 -1.26 1.31
CA LEU A 68 -4.70 -2.30 0.31
C LEU A 68 -3.42 -3.09 0.53
#